data_AF-A0A9P6SIF9-F1
#
_entry.id   AF-A0A9P6SIF9-F1
#
_cell.length_a   1.000
_cell.length_b   1.000
_cell.length_c   1.000
_cell.angle_alpha   90.00
_cell.angle_beta   90.00
_cell.angle_gamma   90.00
#
_symmetry.space_group_name_H-M   'P 1'
#
loop_
_entity.id
_entity.type
_entity.pdbx_description
1 polymer ?
#
loop_
_entity_poly.entity_id
_entity_poly.type
_entity_poly.pdbx_seq_one_letter_code
_entity_poly.pdbx_strand_id
1 'polypeptide(L)'
;MGHHGHAFQIVTRNNTSLRVVRVSASYTRPDKINNANYHASPRLSKLRLFNMDVIGTPIRLFQHLGITVLSTRLKNIFPDISTGLPCLLSYLPNLTTLHTWHKNSSAMVPSARIKRDFERYCPLLDQFKLEEHSNNIIVEFFTNIVRNVTRITYQEARITPEAIAAIVEHQATLKKVAHFYTRGFDYEKEEVLQFRDNKAISGEMMQEIPRRCSQLQRLNLHQHEMDMDVVESGEWACKDLRKLRIRVKELDTKEKILKAIALWRAGCWRRRQEQATGIKAAVEEEERLKADQSIEARVARHLLKFEHLQWVWLGFQTWTSI
;
A
#
# COMPACT_ATOMS: atom_id res chain seq x y z
N MET A 1 -3.37 46.58 24.92
CA MET A 1 -3.53 45.83 23.66
C MET A 1 -2.24 45.10 23.37
N GLY A 2 -2.17 43.81 23.69
CA GLY A 2 -1.02 42.96 23.39
C GLY A 2 -1.56 41.62 22.91
N HIS A 3 -1.47 41.37 21.61
CA HIS A 3 -1.86 40.09 21.04
C HIS A 3 -0.78 39.05 21.35
N HIS A 4 -1.01 38.21 22.35
CA HIS A 4 -0.20 37.02 22.59
C HIS A 4 -0.49 35.99 21.50
N GLY A 5 0.49 35.75 20.64
CA GLY A 5 0.42 34.74 19.60
C GLY A 5 0.48 33.32 20.19
N HIS A 6 -0.53 32.50 19.91
CA HIS A 6 -0.54 31.10 20.29
C HIS A 6 0.34 30.29 19.31
N ALA A 7 1.35 29.62 19.86
CA ALA A 7 2.21 28.67 19.14
C ALA A 7 1.67 27.24 19.32
N PHE A 8 1.95 26.38 18.35
CA PHE A 8 1.75 24.93 18.45
C PHE A 8 2.98 24.26 19.03
N GLN A 9 2.81 23.29 19.94
CA GLN A 9 3.91 22.38 20.26
C GLN A 9 3.49 20.95 20.58
N ILE A 10 4.43 20.06 20.30
CA ILE A 10 4.43 18.66 20.67
C ILE A 10 5.79 18.43 21.35
N VAL A 11 5.79 18.04 22.64
CA VAL A 11 7.03 17.82 23.41
C VAL A 11 7.52 16.40 23.23
N THR A 12 8.83 16.26 23.02
CA THR A 12 9.59 15.05 23.32
C THR A 12 10.84 15.41 24.13
N ARG A 13 11.09 14.70 25.23
CA ARG A 13 12.29 14.89 26.07
C ARG A 13 13.56 14.52 25.30
N ASN A 14 14.55 15.43 25.35
CA ASN A 14 15.99 15.27 25.10
C ASN A 14 16.43 14.31 23.97
N ASN A 15 16.81 14.84 22.80
CA ASN A 15 17.89 14.28 21.97
C ASN A 15 18.18 15.14 20.72
N THR A 16 19.43 15.55 20.52
CA THR A 16 19.94 16.39 19.41
C THR A 16 20.13 15.63 18.09
N SER A 17 19.61 14.40 17.98
CA SER A 17 19.80 13.52 16.82
C SER A 17 18.56 12.67 16.50
N LEU A 18 17.36 13.11 16.92
CA LEU A 18 16.13 12.34 16.74
C LEU A 18 15.67 12.32 15.27
N ARG A 19 15.83 11.18 14.59
CA ARG A 19 15.35 10.96 13.21
C ARG A 19 13.86 10.56 13.13
N VAL A 20 13.27 10.13 14.25
CA VAL A 20 11.88 9.64 14.34
C VAL A 20 11.29 10.07 15.67
N VAL A 21 10.31 10.96 15.65
CA VAL A 21 9.48 11.25 16.82
C VAL A 21 8.35 10.21 16.86
N ARG A 22 8.38 9.32 17.87
CA ARG A 22 7.24 8.46 18.22
C ARG A 22 6.71 8.95 19.56
N VAL A 23 5.65 9.75 19.54
CA VAL A 23 4.94 10.07 20.78
C VAL A 23 3.76 9.10 20.88
N SER A 24 3.93 8.07 21.71
CA SER A 24 2.84 7.17 22.11
C SER A 24 2.28 7.65 23.43
N ALA A 25 1.04 8.12 23.43
CA ALA A 25 0.32 8.39 24.66
C ALA A 25 -0.09 7.05 25.32
N SER A 26 0.58 6.70 26.41
CA SER A 26 0.01 5.81 27.43
C SER A 26 -0.76 6.70 28.42
N TYR A 27 -2.08 6.56 28.46
CA TYR A 27 -3.02 7.04 29.49
C TYR A 27 -2.58 8.24 30.34
N THR A 28 -2.27 9.37 29.71
CA THR A 28 -2.05 10.65 30.41
C THR A 28 -3.12 11.64 29.97
N ARG A 29 -3.74 12.29 30.97
CA ARG A 29 -4.86 13.23 30.78
C ARG A 29 -4.50 14.36 29.81
N PRO A 30 -5.48 14.95 29.10
CA PRO A 30 -5.25 15.87 27.98
C PRO A 30 -4.65 17.24 28.34
N ASP A 31 -4.24 17.46 29.58
CA ASP A 31 -3.99 18.82 30.06
C ASP A 31 -2.50 19.15 30.05
N LYS A 32 -2.16 20.00 29.07
CA LYS A 32 -0.99 20.90 29.00
C LYS A 32 0.36 20.23 28.76
N ILE A 33 0.72 20.18 27.49
CA ILE A 33 2.10 20.04 27.03
C ILE A 33 2.57 21.46 26.62
N ASN A 34 3.77 21.94 27.03
CA ASN A 34 4.30 23.32 26.83
C ASN A 34 5.52 23.51 25.87
N ASN A 35 5.65 24.73 25.31
CA ASN A 35 6.15 25.15 23.97
C ASN A 35 7.68 25.26 23.75
N ALA A 36 8.35 24.35 23.00
CA ALA A 36 9.65 24.56 22.29
C ALA A 36 10.12 23.31 21.48
N ASN A 37 10.69 23.47 20.27
CA ASN A 37 11.73 22.59 19.63
C ASN A 37 11.54 22.02 18.19
N TYR A 38 10.54 22.35 17.38
CA TYR A 38 10.56 21.88 15.96
C TYR A 38 11.66 22.51 15.10
N HIS A 39 12.11 23.74 15.42
CA HIS A 39 13.31 24.31 14.82
C HIS A 39 14.59 23.52 15.13
N ALA A 40 14.57 22.65 16.14
CA ALA A 40 15.75 21.91 16.60
C ALA A 40 15.96 20.57 15.88
N SER A 41 15.06 20.15 14.98
CA SER A 41 15.13 18.82 14.35
C SER A 41 15.04 18.85 12.81
N PRO A 42 15.94 19.57 12.11
CA PRO A 42 15.92 19.66 10.63
C PRO A 42 16.09 18.31 9.92
N ARG A 43 16.60 17.29 10.63
CA ARG A 43 16.79 15.92 10.12
C ARG A 43 15.56 15.02 10.29
N LEU A 44 14.47 15.52 10.87
CA LEU A 44 13.24 14.74 11.03
C LEU A 44 12.60 14.50 9.66
N SER A 45 12.53 13.22 9.24
CA SER A 45 11.97 12.83 7.94
C SER A 45 10.61 12.15 8.03
N LYS A 46 10.25 11.65 9.22
CA LYS A 46 9.01 10.90 9.45
C LYS A 46 8.30 11.45 10.68
N LEU A 47 7.08 11.91 10.49
CA LEU A 47 6.21 12.38 11.56
C LEU A 47 5.05 11.39 11.76
N ARG A 48 4.90 10.87 12.97
CA ARG A 48 3.81 9.94 13.31
C ARG A 48 3.01 10.46 14.51
N LEU A 49 1.75 10.74 14.28
CA LEU A 49 0.80 11.31 15.24
C LEU A 49 -0.30 10.28 15.55
N PHE A 50 0.02 9.33 16.42
CA PHE A 50 -0.93 8.28 16.84
C PHE A 50 -1.71 8.72 18.07
N ASN A 51 -3.04 8.67 18.01
CA ASN A 51 -3.92 9.07 19.13
C ASN A 51 -3.66 10.49 19.64
N MET A 52 -3.25 11.38 18.75
CA MET A 52 -3.06 12.80 19.04
C MET A 52 -4.06 13.61 18.25
N ASP A 53 -4.56 14.66 18.89
CA ASP A 53 -5.32 15.71 18.23
C ASP A 53 -4.40 16.92 18.07
N VAL A 54 -4.48 17.55 16.90
CA VAL A 54 -3.70 18.75 16.60
C VAL A 54 -4.50 19.95 17.08
N ILE A 55 -4.07 20.56 18.20
CA ILE A 55 -4.78 21.67 18.85
C ILE A 55 -3.94 22.96 18.76
N GLY A 56 -4.52 24.06 18.29
CA GLY A 56 -3.91 25.40 18.23
C GLY A 56 -4.18 26.14 16.92
N THR A 57 -3.66 27.36 16.74
CA THR A 57 -3.62 28.05 15.43
C THR A 57 -2.16 28.28 15.00
N PRO A 58 -1.70 27.83 13.81
CA PRO A 58 -0.27 27.80 13.56
C PRO A 58 0.17 29.19 13.14
N ILE A 59 1.39 29.53 13.54
CA ILE A 59 2.05 30.72 13.05
C ILE A 59 2.27 30.52 11.55
N ARG A 60 1.70 31.41 10.72
CA ARG A 60 1.62 31.29 9.25
C ARG A 60 2.96 31.13 8.52
N LEU A 61 4.10 31.18 9.22
CA LEU A 61 5.45 31.19 8.65
C LEU A 61 6.22 29.87 8.80
N PHE A 62 5.74 28.92 9.61
CA PHE A 62 6.49 27.68 9.83
C PHE A 62 6.23 26.67 8.70
N GLN A 63 7.29 26.07 8.16
CA GLN A 63 7.22 24.89 7.30
C GLN A 63 8.38 23.94 7.65
N HIS A 64 8.11 22.64 7.64
CA HIS A 64 9.11 21.61 7.92
C HIS A 64 9.51 20.88 6.64
N LEU A 65 10.57 21.37 5.98
CA LEU A 65 11.06 20.85 4.70
C LEU A 65 11.62 19.42 4.76
N GLY A 66 12.04 18.95 5.94
CA GLY A 66 12.63 17.61 6.08
C GLY A 66 11.62 16.46 6.09
N ILE A 67 10.35 16.70 6.42
CA ILE A 67 9.36 15.63 6.60
C ILE A 67 8.85 15.16 5.24
N THR A 68 9.07 13.88 4.94
CA THR A 68 8.63 13.23 3.71
C THR A 68 7.56 12.17 3.96
N VAL A 69 7.39 11.73 5.22
CA VAL A 69 6.37 10.74 5.61
C VAL A 69 5.53 11.26 6.77
N LEU A 70 4.21 11.27 6.60
CA LEU A 70 3.23 11.61 7.64
C LEU A 70 2.35 10.39 7.93
N SER A 71 2.22 10.04 9.21
CA SER A 71 1.24 9.07 9.71
C SER A 71 0.30 9.76 10.68
N THR A 72 -0.98 9.99 10.33
CA THR A 72 -1.95 10.66 11.24
C THR A 72 -3.41 10.36 10.92
N ARG A 73 -4.33 10.68 11.85
CA ARG A 73 -5.77 10.60 11.61
C ARG A 73 -6.20 11.60 10.55
N LEU A 74 -7.17 11.24 9.70
CA LEU A 74 -7.66 12.10 8.62
C LEU A 74 -8.15 13.47 9.14
N LYS A 75 -8.86 13.48 10.27
CA LYS A 75 -9.34 14.71 10.94
C LYS A 75 -8.23 15.69 11.34
N ASN A 76 -7.00 15.21 11.53
CA ASN A 76 -5.86 16.07 11.85
C ASN A 76 -5.29 16.75 10.61
N ILE A 77 -5.49 16.14 9.43
CA ILE A 77 -5.06 16.69 8.15
C ILE A 77 -6.05 17.77 7.72
N PHE A 78 -7.34 17.43 7.80
CA PHE A 78 -8.45 18.28 7.41
C PHE A 78 -9.29 18.60 8.64
N PRO A 79 -8.90 19.63 9.43
CA PRO A 79 -9.73 20.09 10.52
C PRO A 79 -11.07 20.62 9.99
N ASP A 80 -12.09 20.61 10.85
CA ASP A 80 -13.40 21.16 10.52
C ASP A 80 -13.27 22.62 10.07
N ILE A 81 -13.97 22.98 9.00
CA ILE A 81 -13.99 24.32 8.42
C ILE A 81 -14.39 25.36 9.49
N SER A 82 -15.30 24.97 10.40
CA SER A 82 -15.75 25.82 11.51
C SER A 82 -14.63 26.29 12.44
N THR A 83 -13.54 25.51 12.54
CA THR A 83 -12.42 25.83 13.43
C THR A 83 -11.51 26.91 12.87
N GLY A 84 -11.61 27.23 11.57
CA GLY A 84 -10.71 28.15 10.88
C GLY A 84 -9.24 27.70 10.86
N LEU A 85 -8.95 26.48 11.32
CA LEU A 85 -7.59 25.96 11.38
C LEU A 85 -7.09 25.60 9.97
N PRO A 86 -5.84 25.97 9.63
CA PRO A 86 -5.27 25.62 8.35
C PRO A 86 -5.02 24.10 8.27
N CYS A 87 -4.97 23.60 7.04
CA CYS A 87 -4.66 22.21 6.74
C CYS A 87 -3.23 21.87 7.21
N LEU A 88 -3.06 20.72 7.87
CA LEU A 88 -1.74 20.27 8.35
C LEU A 88 -0.71 20.12 7.21
N LEU A 89 -1.19 19.84 6.00
CA LEU A 89 -0.36 19.69 4.81
C LEU A 89 0.42 20.96 4.47
N SER A 90 -0.11 22.15 4.79
CA SER A 90 0.55 23.43 4.52
C SER A 90 1.90 23.60 5.23
N TYR A 91 2.16 22.78 6.25
CA TYR A 91 3.41 22.75 7.01
C TYR A 91 4.43 21.74 6.47
N LEU A 92 4.06 20.89 5.50
CA LEU A 92 4.83 19.72 5.08
C LEU A 92 4.99 19.68 3.54
N PRO A 93 5.66 20.67 2.93
CA PRO A 93 5.67 20.81 1.47
C PRO A 93 6.36 19.66 0.71
N ASN A 94 7.31 18.98 1.36
CA ASN A 94 8.08 17.86 0.78
C ASN A 94 7.49 16.48 1.09
N LEU A 95 6.22 16.41 1.48
CA LEU A 95 5.55 15.16 1.80
C LEU A 95 5.41 14.29 0.55
N THR A 96 5.98 13.08 0.58
CA THR A 96 5.88 12.07 -0.50
C THR A 96 5.04 10.87 -0.11
N THR A 97 4.89 10.60 1.20
CA THR A 97 4.08 9.48 1.70
C THR A 97 3.10 9.93 2.76
N LEU A 98 1.82 9.67 2.51
CA LEU A 98 0.75 9.85 3.47
C LEU A 98 0.23 8.50 3.95
N HIS A 99 0.30 8.27 5.25
CA HIS A 99 -0.41 7.19 5.94
C HIS A 99 -1.49 7.80 6.80
N THR A 100 -2.75 7.49 6.50
CA THR A 100 -3.86 8.02 7.26
C THR A 100 -4.85 6.94 7.66
N TRP A 101 -5.56 7.17 8.75
CA TRP A 101 -6.67 6.34 9.21
C TRP A 101 -7.83 7.16 9.75
N HIS A 102 -9.02 6.56 9.74
CA HIS A 102 -10.25 7.23 10.12
C HIS A 102 -11.15 6.33 10.98
N LYS A 103 -11.01 6.42 12.31
CA LYS A 103 -11.89 5.71 13.25
C LYS A 103 -13.13 6.55 13.54
N ASN A 104 -14.31 6.03 13.21
CA ASN A 104 -15.61 6.44 13.77
C ASN A 104 -15.96 7.94 13.65
N SER A 105 -15.49 8.63 12.62
CA SER A 105 -15.82 10.05 12.44
C SER A 105 -16.87 10.22 11.34
N SER A 106 -17.97 10.87 11.70
CA SER A 106 -19.04 11.31 10.80
C SER A 106 -18.61 12.49 9.91
N ALA A 107 -17.44 13.07 10.16
CA ALA A 107 -16.97 14.23 9.42
C ALA A 107 -16.51 13.79 8.03
N MET A 108 -17.34 14.09 7.04
CA MET A 108 -17.01 13.93 5.62
C MET A 108 -16.13 15.12 5.20
N VAL A 109 -14.95 14.83 4.66
CA VAL A 109 -14.08 15.87 4.10
C VAL A 109 -14.43 15.98 2.62
N PRO A 110 -14.89 17.14 2.10
CA PRO A 110 -15.24 17.25 0.69
C PRO A 110 -14.05 16.91 -0.21
N SER A 111 -14.25 16.05 -1.20
CA SER A 111 -13.20 15.61 -2.14
C SER A 111 -12.48 16.77 -2.85
N ALA A 112 -13.22 17.81 -3.23
CA ALA A 112 -12.66 19.03 -3.82
C ALA A 112 -11.66 19.74 -2.89
N ARG A 113 -11.89 19.70 -1.57
CA ARG A 113 -10.95 20.23 -0.57
C ARG A 113 -9.70 19.37 -0.49
N ILE A 114 -9.85 18.05 -0.45
CA ILE A 114 -8.72 17.10 -0.41
C ILE A 114 -7.80 17.33 -1.60
N LYS A 115 -8.36 17.35 -2.81
CA LYS A 115 -7.62 17.61 -4.06
C LYS A 115 -6.87 18.93 -4.02
N ARG A 116 -7.59 20.02 -3.78
CA ARG A 116 -7.03 21.38 -3.75
C ARG A 116 -5.89 21.49 -2.74
N ASP A 117 -6.06 20.96 -1.54
CA ASP A 117 -5.07 21.08 -0.47
C ASP A 117 -3.84 20.19 -0.77
N PHE A 118 -3.99 19.02 -1.39
CA PHE A 118 -2.84 18.23 -1.85
C PHE A 118 -2.08 18.91 -2.99
N GLU A 119 -2.77 19.38 -4.03
CA GLU A 119 -2.15 20.09 -5.16
C GLU A 119 -1.42 21.35 -4.70
N ARG A 120 -2.00 22.07 -3.73
CA ARG A 120 -1.43 23.32 -3.21
C ARG A 120 -0.26 23.10 -2.28
N TYR A 121 -0.36 22.13 -1.37
CA TYR A 121 0.58 22.01 -0.26
C TYR A 121 1.55 20.83 -0.36
N CYS A 122 1.20 19.76 -1.05
CA CYS A 122 2.03 18.56 -1.14
C CYS A 122 2.10 18.02 -2.59
N PRO A 123 2.65 18.79 -3.54
CA PRO A 123 2.69 18.41 -4.95
C PRO A 123 3.57 17.17 -5.23
N LEU A 124 4.44 16.78 -4.29
CA LEU A 124 5.29 15.60 -4.39
C LEU A 124 4.66 14.32 -3.81
N LEU A 125 3.41 14.39 -3.33
CA LEU A 125 2.73 13.28 -2.68
C LEU A 125 2.28 12.23 -3.70
N ASP A 126 2.95 11.07 -3.70
CA ASP A 126 2.70 9.98 -4.66
C ASP A 126 2.43 8.62 -4.00
N GLN A 127 2.56 8.51 -2.67
CA GLN A 127 2.33 7.27 -1.93
C GLN A 127 1.25 7.41 -0.86
N PHE A 128 0.24 6.54 -0.93
CA PHE A 128 -0.89 6.53 -0.02
C PHE A 128 -0.98 5.21 0.74
N LYS A 129 -1.21 5.31 2.06
CA LYS A 129 -1.52 4.18 2.93
C LYS A 129 -2.79 4.50 3.71
N LEU A 130 -3.91 3.90 3.32
CA LEU A 130 -5.25 4.19 3.82
C LEU A 130 -5.74 3.05 4.72
N GLU A 131 -5.55 3.20 6.03
CA GLU A 131 -5.93 2.21 7.05
C GLU A 131 -7.31 2.55 7.66
N GLU A 132 -8.21 1.59 7.84
CA GLU A 132 -9.51 1.76 8.50
C GLU A 132 -10.46 2.86 7.93
N HIS A 133 -10.32 3.28 6.67
CA HIS A 133 -11.25 4.26 6.08
C HIS A 133 -12.60 3.65 5.69
N SER A 134 -13.63 4.48 5.56
CA SER A 134 -14.85 4.06 4.85
C SER A 134 -14.59 3.98 3.35
N ASN A 135 -15.37 3.15 2.65
CA ASN A 135 -15.22 2.91 1.21
C ASN A 135 -15.30 4.23 0.43
N ASN A 136 -16.23 5.11 0.82
CA ASN A 136 -16.41 6.43 0.20
C ASN A 136 -15.14 7.28 0.26
N ILE A 137 -14.44 7.29 1.41
CA ILE A 137 -13.19 8.05 1.54
C ILE A 137 -12.11 7.45 0.62
N ILE A 138 -12.02 6.13 0.50
CA ILE A 138 -11.05 5.49 -0.40
C ILE A 138 -11.31 5.89 -1.85
N VAL A 139 -12.56 5.81 -2.28
CA VAL A 139 -12.98 6.22 -3.63
C VAL A 139 -12.70 7.70 -3.84
N GLU A 140 -13.11 8.57 -2.91
CA GLU A 140 -12.88 10.03 -2.99
C GLU A 140 -11.40 10.38 -3.07
N PHE A 141 -10.57 9.72 -2.26
CA PHE A 141 -9.12 9.84 -2.34
C PHE A 141 -8.67 9.45 -3.75
N PHE A 142 -8.88 8.22 -4.20
CA PHE A 142 -8.26 7.77 -5.45
C PHE A 142 -8.79 8.45 -6.71
N THR A 143 -10.06 8.87 -6.73
CA THR A 143 -10.65 9.62 -7.85
C THR A 143 -10.20 11.07 -7.91
N ASN A 144 -9.85 11.69 -6.77
CA ASN A 144 -9.56 13.13 -6.70
C ASN A 144 -8.10 13.45 -6.30
N ILE A 145 -7.27 12.47 -6.00
CA ILE A 145 -5.86 12.64 -5.63
C ILE A 145 -5.05 13.23 -6.81
N VAL A 146 -3.92 13.84 -6.42
CA VAL A 146 -2.76 14.22 -7.24
C VAL A 146 -2.44 13.23 -8.35
N ARG A 147 -2.12 13.75 -9.53
CA ARG A 147 -1.63 12.96 -10.66
C ARG A 147 -0.36 12.18 -10.24
N ASN A 148 -0.18 10.98 -10.80
CA ASN A 148 1.02 10.16 -10.66
C ASN A 148 1.17 9.36 -9.36
N VAL A 149 0.09 8.79 -8.82
CA VAL A 149 0.20 7.87 -7.67
C VAL A 149 1.06 6.66 -8.04
N THR A 150 2.13 6.44 -7.28
CA THR A 150 3.06 5.32 -7.51
C THR A 150 2.83 4.16 -6.56
N ARG A 151 2.22 4.41 -5.39
CA ARG A 151 1.97 3.37 -4.39
C ARG A 151 0.66 3.56 -3.67
N ILE A 152 -0.10 2.48 -3.61
CA ILE A 152 -1.31 2.38 -2.81
C ILE A 152 -1.19 1.23 -1.82
N THR A 153 -1.57 1.47 -0.57
CA THR A 153 -1.76 0.44 0.45
C THR A 153 -3.07 0.69 1.16
N TYR A 154 -3.94 -0.32 1.27
CA TYR A 154 -5.28 -0.17 1.83
C TYR A 154 -5.69 -1.38 2.67
N GLN A 155 -6.70 -1.21 3.51
CA GLN A 155 -7.25 -2.30 4.30
C GLN A 155 -8.32 -3.03 3.50
N GLU A 156 -8.11 -4.32 3.28
CA GLU A 156 -8.90 -5.15 2.38
C GLU A 156 -10.35 -5.39 2.83
N ALA A 157 -10.65 -5.32 4.13
CA ALA A 157 -12.00 -5.51 4.66
C ALA A 157 -13.04 -4.49 4.12
N ARG A 158 -12.60 -3.49 3.36
CA ARG A 158 -13.37 -2.31 2.96
C ARG A 158 -13.07 -1.83 1.53
N ILE A 159 -12.47 -2.66 0.69
CA ILE A 159 -12.42 -2.30 -0.73
C ILE A 159 -13.82 -2.47 -1.35
N THR A 160 -14.13 -1.76 -2.44
CA THR A 160 -15.35 -1.92 -3.27
C THR A 160 -14.95 -1.94 -4.74
N PRO A 161 -15.84 -2.37 -5.67
CA PRO A 161 -15.58 -2.26 -7.10
C PRO A 161 -15.20 -0.83 -7.53
N GLU A 162 -15.85 0.19 -6.98
CA GLU A 162 -15.55 1.61 -7.27
C GLU A 162 -14.14 2.00 -6.80
N ALA A 163 -13.72 1.49 -5.64
CA ALA A 163 -12.36 1.73 -5.15
C ALA A 163 -11.30 1.03 -6.02
N ILE A 164 -11.61 -0.14 -6.57
CA ILE A 164 -10.73 -0.83 -7.53
C ILE A 164 -10.63 -0.03 -8.83
N ALA A 165 -11.78 0.41 -9.37
CA ALA A 165 -11.80 1.27 -10.56
C ALA A 165 -10.96 2.53 -10.33
N ALA A 166 -11.11 3.17 -9.17
CA ALA A 166 -10.33 4.36 -8.82
C ALA A 166 -8.82 4.07 -8.66
N ILE A 167 -8.42 2.88 -8.20
CA ILE A 167 -7.01 2.46 -8.20
C ILE A 167 -6.48 2.31 -9.64
N VAL A 168 -7.29 1.71 -10.52
CA VAL A 168 -6.98 1.46 -11.93
C VAL A 168 -6.80 2.75 -12.73
N GLU A 169 -7.46 3.85 -12.36
CA GLU A 169 -7.23 5.17 -12.98
C GLU A 169 -5.76 5.62 -12.91
N HIS A 170 -4.97 5.08 -11.96
CA HIS A 170 -3.54 5.34 -11.81
C HIS A 170 -2.64 4.35 -12.59
N GLN A 171 -3.21 3.58 -13.53
CA GLN A 171 -2.52 2.52 -14.28
C GLN A 171 -1.18 2.92 -14.90
N ALA A 172 -1.05 4.18 -15.34
CA ALA A 172 0.15 4.69 -16.00
C ALA A 172 1.34 4.91 -15.04
N THR A 173 1.11 5.03 -13.73
CA THR A 173 2.15 5.38 -12.75
C THR A 173 2.25 4.40 -11.58
N LEU A 174 1.23 3.56 -11.38
CA LEU A 174 1.12 2.70 -10.22
C LEU A 174 2.15 1.57 -10.25
N LYS A 175 3.13 1.63 -9.34
CA LYS A 175 4.21 0.65 -9.20
C LYS A 175 3.96 -0.38 -8.11
N LYS A 176 3.11 -0.04 -7.12
CA LYS A 176 2.82 -0.93 -6.00
C LYS A 176 1.38 -0.83 -5.53
N VAL A 177 0.75 -2.00 -5.41
CA VAL A 177 -0.53 -2.18 -4.71
C VAL A 177 -0.35 -3.22 -3.61
N ALA A 178 -0.84 -2.93 -2.42
CA ALA A 178 -0.73 -3.84 -1.29
C ALA A 178 -1.89 -3.72 -0.30
N HIS A 179 -2.22 -4.80 0.38
CA HIS A 179 -3.01 -4.74 1.60
C HIS A 179 -2.15 -4.40 2.83
N PHE A 180 -2.77 -3.79 3.83
CA PHE A 180 -2.22 -3.81 5.19
C PHE A 180 -2.19 -5.24 5.72
N TYR A 181 -1.18 -5.54 6.53
CA TYR A 181 -1.11 -6.79 7.24
C TYR A 181 -2.13 -6.79 8.37
N THR A 182 -2.88 -7.87 8.51
CA THR A 182 -3.60 -8.13 9.75
C THR A 182 -2.60 -8.33 10.88
N ARG A 183 -2.99 -7.92 12.08
CA ARG A 183 -2.13 -8.07 13.26
C ARG A 183 -1.79 -9.54 13.46
N GLY A 184 -0.50 -9.86 13.56
CA GLY A 184 -0.02 -11.24 13.71
C GLY A 184 0.12 -12.02 12.41
N PHE A 185 -0.15 -11.42 11.25
CA PHE A 185 0.14 -12.04 9.96
C PHE A 185 1.65 -12.03 9.70
N ASP A 186 2.19 -13.19 9.33
CA ASP A 186 3.58 -13.37 8.94
C ASP A 186 3.65 -14.18 7.64
N TYR A 187 4.40 -13.67 6.66
CA TYR A 187 4.57 -14.37 5.39
C TYR A 187 5.44 -15.60 5.51
N GLU A 188 6.31 -15.66 6.52
CA GLU A 188 7.30 -16.72 6.65
C GLU A 188 6.84 -17.85 7.56
N LYS A 189 5.62 -17.73 8.12
CA LYS A 189 5.00 -18.78 8.93
C LYS A 189 4.74 -20.03 8.09
N GLU A 190 5.15 -21.20 8.59
CA GLU A 190 4.95 -22.51 7.96
C GLU A 190 3.53 -23.07 8.13
N GLU A 191 2.53 -22.21 7.97
CA GLU A 191 1.14 -22.59 8.09
C GLU A 191 0.36 -22.13 6.87
N VAL A 192 -0.43 -23.04 6.31
CA VAL A 192 -1.40 -22.68 5.28
C VAL A 192 -2.62 -22.11 5.98
N LEU A 193 -2.84 -20.81 5.82
CA LEU A 193 -3.99 -20.15 6.41
C LEU A 193 -5.25 -20.63 5.72
N GLN A 194 -6.18 -21.27 6.43
CA GLN A 194 -7.49 -21.58 5.87
C GLN A 194 -8.14 -20.29 5.35
N PHE A 195 -8.46 -20.24 4.05
CA PHE A 195 -9.23 -19.13 3.52
C PHE A 195 -10.69 -19.34 3.85
N ARG A 196 -11.36 -18.29 4.29
CA ARG A 196 -12.81 -18.22 4.16
C ARG A 196 -13.08 -17.02 3.29
N ASP A 197 -13.60 -17.26 2.09
CA ASP A 197 -14.04 -16.18 1.23
C ASP A 197 -15.32 -15.59 1.84
N ASN A 198 -15.11 -14.70 2.80
CA ASN A 198 -16.19 -14.04 3.51
C ASN A 198 -16.64 -12.76 2.79
N LYS A 199 -16.28 -12.58 1.52
CA LYS A 199 -16.33 -11.25 0.88
C LYS A 199 -17.24 -11.18 -0.32
N ALA A 200 -17.92 -10.04 -0.41
CA ALA A 200 -18.85 -9.69 -1.47
C ALA A 200 -18.17 -9.27 -2.79
N ILE A 201 -16.84 -9.14 -2.81
CA ILE A 201 -16.11 -8.67 -4.00
C ILE A 201 -15.46 -9.87 -4.65
N SER A 202 -15.89 -10.16 -5.87
CA SER A 202 -15.32 -11.23 -6.65
C SER A 202 -13.83 -10.99 -6.86
N GLY A 203 -13.04 -12.05 -6.71
CA GLY A 203 -11.61 -12.05 -7.08
C GLY A 203 -11.39 -11.54 -8.50
N GLU A 204 -12.40 -11.66 -9.38
CA GLU A 204 -12.42 -11.09 -10.73
C GLU A 204 -12.14 -9.57 -10.76
N MET A 205 -12.81 -8.76 -9.95
CA MET A 205 -12.58 -7.31 -9.97
C MET A 205 -11.15 -6.95 -9.59
N MET A 206 -10.56 -7.70 -8.65
CA MET A 206 -9.17 -7.48 -8.21
C MET A 206 -8.14 -7.75 -9.31
N GLN A 207 -8.49 -8.53 -10.34
CA GLN A 207 -7.62 -8.82 -11.47
C GLN A 207 -7.51 -7.66 -12.46
N GLU A 208 -8.42 -6.68 -12.42
CA GLU A 208 -8.32 -5.48 -13.26
C GLU A 208 -7.04 -4.68 -12.94
N ILE A 209 -6.55 -4.74 -11.70
CA ILE A 209 -5.32 -4.06 -11.29
C ILE A 209 -4.11 -4.56 -12.10
N PRO A 210 -3.70 -5.84 -12.06
CA PRO A 210 -2.57 -6.31 -12.87
C PRO A 210 -2.84 -6.34 -14.38
N ARG A 211 -4.10 -6.41 -14.83
CA ARG A 211 -4.46 -6.32 -16.26
C ARG A 211 -4.21 -4.93 -16.85
N ARG A 212 -4.42 -3.87 -16.06
CA ARG A 212 -4.34 -2.49 -16.57
C ARG A 212 -3.06 -1.76 -16.18
N CYS A 213 -2.49 -2.06 -15.01
CA CYS A 213 -1.33 -1.34 -14.48
C CYS A 213 -0.01 -1.91 -15.02
N SER A 214 0.44 -1.47 -16.19
CA SER A 214 1.66 -2.01 -16.84
C SER A 214 2.95 -1.75 -16.06
N GLN A 215 3.00 -0.67 -15.27
CA GLN A 215 4.14 -0.28 -14.44
C GLN A 215 4.22 -1.00 -13.10
N LEU A 216 3.30 -1.93 -12.82
CA LEU A 216 3.18 -2.56 -11.51
C LEU A 216 4.34 -3.54 -11.25
N GLN A 217 5.14 -3.22 -10.24
CA GLN A 217 6.31 -4.03 -9.84
C GLN A 217 6.04 -4.89 -8.61
N ARG A 218 5.04 -4.52 -7.79
CA ARG A 218 4.71 -5.21 -6.54
C ARG A 218 3.21 -5.30 -6.36
N LEU A 219 2.69 -6.51 -6.39
CA LEU A 219 1.29 -6.81 -6.11
C LEU A 219 1.18 -7.68 -4.86
N ASN A 220 0.51 -7.17 -3.83
CA ASN A 220 0.28 -7.91 -2.61
C ASN A 220 -1.21 -7.91 -2.25
N LEU A 221 -1.88 -8.96 -2.69
CA LEU A 221 -3.28 -9.25 -2.44
C LEU A 221 -3.43 -10.55 -1.63
N HIS A 222 -2.57 -10.74 -0.63
CA HIS A 222 -2.47 -11.99 0.15
C HIS A 222 -3.75 -12.45 0.85
N GLN A 223 -4.74 -11.55 0.96
CA GLN A 223 -6.03 -11.83 1.57
C GLN A 223 -7.13 -12.10 0.53
N HIS A 224 -6.82 -12.05 -0.77
CA HIS A 224 -7.74 -12.41 -1.84
C HIS A 224 -7.32 -13.71 -2.51
N GLU A 225 -8.31 -14.51 -2.85
CA GLU A 225 -8.17 -15.70 -3.67
C GLU A 225 -8.48 -15.37 -5.13
N MET A 226 -7.52 -15.71 -6.00
CA MET A 226 -7.64 -15.54 -7.45
C MET A 226 -8.15 -16.83 -8.07
N ASP A 227 -9.07 -16.70 -9.01
CA ASP A 227 -9.50 -17.82 -9.85
C ASP A 227 -8.64 -17.84 -11.13
N MET A 228 -7.96 -18.97 -11.39
CA MET A 228 -7.08 -19.11 -12.55
C MET A 228 -7.83 -19.08 -13.88
N ASP A 229 -9.12 -19.47 -13.92
CA ASP A 229 -9.92 -19.38 -15.14
C ASP A 229 -10.09 -17.91 -15.55
N VAL A 230 -10.30 -17.04 -14.56
CA VAL A 230 -10.40 -15.60 -14.78
C VAL A 230 -9.02 -15.00 -15.06
N VAL A 231 -7.96 -15.46 -14.39
CA VAL A 231 -6.59 -14.97 -14.66
C VAL A 231 -6.16 -15.31 -16.10
N GLU A 232 -6.57 -16.47 -16.61
CA GLU A 232 -6.23 -16.91 -17.97
C GLU A 232 -7.11 -16.27 -19.05
N SER A 233 -8.32 -15.79 -18.71
CA SER A 233 -9.20 -15.11 -19.67
C SER A 233 -8.71 -13.71 -20.08
N GLY A 234 -7.79 -13.10 -19.32
CA GLY A 234 -7.25 -11.77 -19.61
C GLY A 234 -5.78 -11.63 -19.23
N GLU A 235 -4.95 -11.23 -20.19
CA GLU A 235 -3.52 -11.09 -19.98
C GLU A 235 -3.17 -9.96 -18.99
N TRP A 236 -2.24 -10.24 -18.07
CA TRP A 236 -1.70 -9.23 -17.18
C TRP A 236 -0.69 -8.34 -17.92
N ALA A 237 -0.91 -7.02 -17.87
CA ALA A 237 -0.04 -6.02 -18.50
C ALA A 237 1.25 -5.74 -17.71
N CYS A 238 1.32 -6.12 -16.45
CA CYS A 238 2.44 -5.83 -15.54
C CYS A 238 3.69 -6.71 -15.78
N LYS A 239 4.38 -6.51 -16.91
CA LYS A 239 5.58 -7.30 -17.27
C LYS A 239 6.75 -7.11 -16.30
N ASP A 240 6.82 -5.95 -15.64
CA ASP A 240 7.84 -5.60 -14.65
C ASP A 240 7.56 -6.12 -13.22
N LEU A 241 6.61 -7.04 -13.07
CA LEU A 241 6.24 -7.56 -11.76
C LEU A 241 7.40 -8.33 -11.11
N ARG A 242 7.92 -7.81 -9.98
CA ARG A 242 9.03 -8.41 -9.23
C ARG A 242 8.58 -9.18 -8.00
N LYS A 243 7.47 -8.77 -7.40
CA LYS A 243 6.94 -9.39 -6.19
C LYS A 243 5.44 -9.61 -6.31
N LEU A 244 5.03 -10.86 -6.18
CA LEU A 244 3.63 -11.28 -6.21
C LEU A 244 3.29 -11.99 -4.90
N ARG A 245 2.19 -11.56 -4.27
CA ARG A 245 1.62 -12.24 -3.11
C ARG A 245 0.12 -12.34 -3.31
N ILE A 246 -0.36 -13.52 -3.63
CA ILE A 246 -1.77 -13.81 -3.90
C ILE A 246 -2.11 -15.16 -3.28
N ARG A 247 -3.40 -15.46 -3.22
CA ARG A 247 -3.87 -16.84 -3.07
C ARG A 247 -4.51 -17.28 -4.38
N VAL A 248 -4.60 -18.58 -4.60
CA VAL A 248 -5.23 -19.14 -5.79
C VAL A 248 -6.23 -20.21 -5.36
N LYS A 249 -7.44 -20.15 -5.92
CA LYS A 249 -8.50 -21.11 -5.69
C LYS A 249 -8.01 -22.52 -6.02
N GLU A 250 -8.37 -23.49 -5.19
CA GLU A 250 -7.92 -24.90 -5.27
C GLU A 250 -6.41 -25.14 -5.05
N LEU A 251 -5.63 -24.10 -4.76
CA LEU A 251 -4.22 -24.17 -4.39
C LEU A 251 -4.03 -23.90 -2.87
N ASP A 252 -4.82 -24.57 -2.05
CA ASP A 252 -5.03 -24.28 -0.63
C ASP A 252 -4.38 -25.30 0.32
N THR A 253 -3.60 -26.25 -0.21
CA THR A 253 -2.81 -27.19 0.59
C THR A 253 -1.32 -26.92 0.44
N LYS A 254 -0.54 -27.29 1.46
CA LYS A 254 0.91 -27.12 1.48
C LYS A 254 1.54 -27.87 0.29
N GLU A 255 1.07 -29.08 0.02
CA GLU A 255 1.57 -29.97 -1.02
C GLU A 255 1.35 -29.37 -2.41
N LYS A 256 0.14 -28.88 -2.69
CA LYS A 256 -0.19 -28.24 -3.96
C LYS A 256 0.62 -26.95 -4.17
N ILE A 257 0.73 -26.11 -3.14
CA ILE A 257 1.53 -24.88 -3.21
C ILE A 257 3.00 -25.21 -3.49
N LEU A 258 3.59 -26.14 -2.74
CA LEU A 258 4.99 -26.55 -2.93
C LEU A 258 5.24 -27.12 -4.33
N LYS A 259 4.30 -27.93 -4.85
CA LYS A 259 4.38 -28.47 -6.22
C LYS A 259 4.33 -27.35 -7.27
N ALA A 260 3.44 -26.37 -7.13
CA ALA A 260 3.39 -25.20 -8.03
C ALA A 260 4.70 -24.38 -7.99
N ILE A 261 5.25 -24.16 -6.79
CA ILE A 261 6.53 -23.45 -6.60
C ILE A 261 7.70 -24.23 -7.22
N ALA A 262 7.73 -25.56 -7.06
CA ALA A 262 8.75 -26.42 -7.67
C ALA A 262 8.72 -26.34 -9.20
N LEU A 263 7.53 -26.42 -9.80
CA LEU A 263 7.34 -26.28 -11.26
C LEU A 263 7.78 -24.89 -11.75
N TRP A 264 7.42 -23.83 -11.03
CA TRP A 264 7.85 -22.46 -11.35
C TRP A 264 9.38 -22.31 -11.29
N ARG A 265 10.03 -22.79 -10.22
CA ARG A 265 11.50 -22.74 -10.08
C ARG A 265 12.22 -23.54 -11.16
N ALA A 266 11.72 -24.74 -11.48
CA ALA A 266 12.26 -25.55 -12.58
C ALA A 266 12.19 -24.81 -13.92
N GLY A 267 11.05 -24.15 -14.20
CA GLY A 267 10.90 -23.29 -15.37
C GLY A 267 11.85 -22.08 -15.37
N CYS A 268 12.04 -21.41 -14.24
CA CYS A 268 13.00 -20.32 -14.10
C CYS A 268 14.44 -20.79 -14.34
N TRP A 269 14.83 -21.95 -13.78
CA TRP A 269 16.15 -22.52 -13.97
C TRP A 269 16.40 -22.87 -15.45
N ARG A 270 15.44 -23.53 -16.11
CA ARG A 270 15.55 -23.84 -17.55
C ARG A 270 15.73 -22.59 -18.40
N ARG A 271 14.91 -21.55 -18.19
CA ARG A 271 15.08 -20.27 -18.91
C ARG A 271 16.48 -19.67 -18.75
N ARG A 272 17.06 -19.73 -17.54
CA ARG A 272 18.43 -19.25 -17.32
C ARG A 272 19.47 -20.10 -18.05
N GLN A 273 19.29 -21.42 -18.07
CA GLN A 273 20.17 -22.32 -18.83
C GLN A 273 20.10 -22.03 -20.32
N GLU A 274 18.90 -21.83 -20.87
CA GLU A 274 18.71 -21.46 -22.27
C GLU A 274 19.38 -20.12 -22.59
N GLN A 275 19.23 -19.11 -21.72
CA GLN A 275 19.90 -17.82 -21.88
C GLN A 275 21.43 -17.92 -21.78
N ALA A 276 21.95 -18.81 -20.94
CA ALA A 276 23.39 -18.99 -20.76
C ALA A 276 24.04 -19.81 -21.88
N THR A 277 23.34 -20.82 -22.41
CA THR A 277 23.87 -21.76 -23.41
C THR A 277 23.47 -21.43 -24.84
N GLY A 278 22.40 -20.64 -25.03
CA GLY A 278 21.76 -20.40 -26.33
C GLY A 278 20.97 -21.61 -26.88
N ILE A 279 20.98 -22.75 -26.18
CA ILE A 279 20.28 -23.97 -26.59
C ILE A 279 18.87 -23.90 -26.00
N LYS A 280 17.84 -23.85 -26.85
CA LYS A 280 16.44 -23.98 -26.41
C LYS A 280 16.23 -25.38 -25.84
N ALA A 281 15.61 -25.48 -24.66
CA ALA A 281 15.26 -26.78 -24.09
C ALA A 281 14.32 -27.53 -25.04
N ALA A 282 14.34 -28.86 -24.96
CA ALA A 282 13.56 -29.73 -25.83
C ALA A 282 12.07 -29.36 -25.79
N VAL A 283 11.49 -29.13 -26.98
CA VAL A 283 10.08 -28.74 -27.22
C VAL A 283 9.09 -29.67 -26.49
N GLU A 284 9.43 -30.96 -26.37
CA GLU A 284 8.58 -31.98 -25.74
C GLU A 284 8.19 -31.67 -24.29
N GLU A 285 9.07 -31.07 -23.49
CA GLU A 285 8.76 -30.83 -22.07
C GLU A 285 7.87 -29.59 -21.89
N GLU A 286 7.96 -28.62 -22.80
CA GLU A 286 7.03 -27.49 -22.84
C GLU A 286 5.63 -27.97 -23.25
N GLU A 287 5.53 -28.91 -24.20
CA GLU A 287 4.27 -29.54 -24.58
C GLU A 287 3.65 -30.36 -23.45
N ARG A 288 4.44 -31.15 -22.71
CA ARG A 288 3.96 -31.87 -21.53
C ARG A 288 3.40 -30.91 -20.48
N LEU A 289 4.10 -29.80 -20.22
CA LEU A 289 3.59 -28.78 -19.31
C LEU A 289 2.35 -28.09 -19.84
N LYS A 290 2.17 -27.92 -21.15
CA LYS A 290 0.93 -27.38 -21.72
C LYS A 290 -0.24 -28.35 -21.62
N ALA A 291 0.03 -29.65 -21.69
CA ALA A 291 -0.98 -30.70 -21.56
C ALA A 291 -1.50 -30.87 -20.12
N ASP A 292 -0.66 -30.60 -19.11
CA ASP A 292 -1.05 -30.68 -17.70
C ASP A 292 -2.02 -29.54 -17.31
N GLN A 293 -3.29 -29.88 -17.11
CA GLN A 293 -4.34 -28.94 -16.70
C GLN A 293 -4.52 -28.83 -15.18
N SER A 294 -3.63 -29.44 -14.39
CA SER A 294 -3.65 -29.28 -12.93
C SER A 294 -3.46 -27.82 -12.52
N ILE A 295 -4.08 -27.42 -11.41
CA ILE A 295 -4.01 -26.05 -10.90
C ILE A 295 -2.56 -25.62 -10.64
N GLU A 296 -1.71 -26.54 -10.16
CA GLU A 296 -0.30 -26.29 -9.88
C GLU A 296 0.46 -25.93 -11.17
N ALA A 297 0.21 -26.67 -12.25
CA ALA A 297 0.85 -26.44 -13.54
C ALA A 297 0.34 -25.14 -14.19
N ARG A 298 -0.97 -24.86 -14.12
CA ARG A 298 -1.59 -23.61 -14.58
C ARG A 298 -0.98 -22.38 -13.90
N VAL A 299 -0.90 -22.41 -12.57
CA VAL A 299 -0.27 -21.35 -11.77
C VAL A 299 1.20 -21.18 -12.15
N ALA A 300 1.98 -22.26 -12.21
CA ALA A 300 3.39 -22.19 -12.56
C ALA A 300 3.62 -21.59 -13.96
N ARG A 301 2.84 -22.02 -14.98
CA ARG A 301 2.88 -21.45 -16.33
C ARG A 301 2.57 -19.96 -16.33
N HIS A 302 1.56 -19.54 -15.57
CA HIS A 302 1.21 -18.12 -15.45
C HIS A 302 2.36 -17.32 -14.81
N LEU A 303 2.94 -17.81 -13.71
CA LEU A 303 4.08 -17.15 -13.04
C LEU A 303 5.30 -17.02 -13.95
N LEU A 304 5.54 -18.00 -14.83
CA LEU A 304 6.64 -17.95 -15.79
C LEU A 304 6.48 -16.84 -16.84
N LYS A 305 5.28 -16.28 -17.05
CA LYS A 305 5.07 -15.13 -17.96
C LYS A 305 5.75 -13.84 -17.48
N PHE A 306 6.15 -13.76 -16.20
CA PHE A 306 6.79 -12.58 -15.61
C PHE A 306 8.31 -12.78 -15.54
N GLU A 307 9.05 -12.18 -16.47
CA GLU A 307 10.51 -12.32 -16.56
C GLU A 307 11.24 -11.81 -15.31
N HIS A 308 10.73 -10.74 -14.70
CA HIS A 308 11.37 -10.09 -13.56
C HIS A 308 10.86 -10.58 -12.19
N LEU A 309 10.02 -11.62 -12.15
CA LEU A 309 9.43 -12.11 -10.92
C LEU A 309 10.47 -12.82 -10.04
N GLN A 310 10.71 -12.23 -8.87
CA GLN A 310 11.75 -12.65 -7.93
C GLN A 310 11.17 -13.25 -6.66
N TRP A 311 10.05 -12.72 -6.16
CA TRP A 311 9.42 -13.18 -4.93
C TRP A 311 7.97 -13.56 -5.17
N VAL A 312 7.61 -14.78 -4.76
CA VAL A 312 6.26 -15.32 -4.87
C VAL A 312 5.79 -15.79 -3.50
N TRP A 313 4.55 -15.48 -3.16
CA TRP A 313 3.82 -16.06 -2.03
C TRP A 313 2.45 -16.49 -2.54
N LEU A 314 2.10 -17.77 -2.36
CA LEU A 314 0.85 -18.38 -2.85
C LEU A 314 -0.08 -18.86 -1.72
N GLY A 315 0.06 -18.31 -0.51
CA GLY A 315 -0.63 -18.81 0.69
C GLY A 315 0.27 -19.53 1.69
N PHE A 316 1.54 -19.79 1.35
CA PHE A 316 2.51 -20.50 2.17
C PHE A 316 3.95 -20.06 1.87
N GLN A 317 4.62 -19.41 2.83
CA GLN A 317 6.01 -18.90 2.77
C GLN A 317 6.38 -18.01 1.56
N THR A 318 7.33 -17.08 1.73
CA THR A 318 7.84 -16.34 0.57
C THR A 318 8.94 -17.17 -0.11
N TRP A 319 8.78 -17.43 -1.41
CA TRP A 319 9.76 -18.16 -2.21
C TRP A 319 10.48 -17.24 -3.20
N THR A 320 11.75 -17.56 -3.45
CA THR A 320 12.58 -16.92 -4.48
C THR A 320 12.66 -17.77 -5.74
N SER A 321 12.86 -17.14 -6.90
CA SER A 321 13.04 -17.88 -8.16
C SER A 321 14.37 -18.63 -8.26
N ILE A 322 15.32 -18.36 -7.34
CA ILE A 322 16.62 -19.01 -7.19
C ILE A 322 16.57 -19.89 -5.96
#